data_AF-A0A5N6XKV0-F1
#
_entry.id   AF-A0A5N6XKV0-F1
#
_cell.length_a   1.000
_cell.length_b   1.000
_cell.length_c   1.000
_cell.angle_alpha   90.00
_cell.angle_beta   90.00
_cell.angle_gamma   90.00
#
_symmetry.space_group_name_H-M   'P 1'
#
loop_
_entity.id
_entity.type
_entity.pdbx_description
1 polymer ?
#
loop_
_entity_poly.entity_id
_entity_poly.type
_entity_poly.pdbx_seq_one_letter_code
_entity_poly.pdbx_strand_id
1 'polypeptide(L)'
;MFRILESQAPAKQTATDTINTLSSRLQSATLLEDRRAAIQGLRSFAKIYPASVASGALRPLIGCLRNDQEDVDTVKVVLEALLMLFSPDESSPEASDEIALWLSDEFTQTI
;
A
#
# COMPACT_ATOMS: atom_id res chain seq x y z
N MET A 1 14.35 28.55 -27.27
CA MET A 1 12.95 28.08 -27.18
C MET A 1 12.76 26.82 -26.32
N PHE A 2 13.69 25.86 -26.30
CA PHE A 2 13.53 24.57 -25.57
C PHE A 2 13.53 24.66 -24.03
N ARG A 3 14.25 25.63 -23.43
CA ARG A 3 14.36 25.75 -21.95
C ARG A 3 13.08 26.21 -21.23
N ILE A 4 12.12 26.78 -21.95
CA ILE A 4 10.86 27.30 -21.35
C ILE A 4 9.85 26.15 -21.12
N LEU A 5 9.98 25.05 -21.88
CA LEU A 5 9.09 23.88 -21.76
C LEU A 5 9.47 22.97 -20.58
N GLU A 6 10.75 22.89 -20.21
CA GLU A 6 11.19 22.13 -19.02
C GLU A 6 10.71 22.77 -17.70
N SER A 7 10.57 24.09 -17.65
CA SER A 7 10.07 24.82 -16.47
C SER A 7 8.56 24.71 -16.24
N GLN A 8 7.81 24.04 -17.13
CA GLN A 8 6.36 23.83 -17.01
C GLN A 8 5.97 22.36 -16.81
N ALA A 9 6.94 21.44 -16.69
CA ALA A 9 6.62 20.06 -16.37
C ALA A 9 6.06 19.95 -14.94
N PRO A 10 5.00 19.16 -14.70
CA PRO A 10 4.51 18.91 -13.36
C PRO A 10 5.64 18.37 -12.47
N ALA A 11 5.61 18.72 -11.19
CA ALA A 11 6.56 18.18 -10.23
C ALA A 11 6.53 16.64 -10.29
N LYS A 12 7.72 16.01 -10.27
CA LYS A 12 7.81 14.55 -10.22
C LYS A 12 7.13 14.06 -8.94
N GLN A 13 6.13 13.21 -9.10
CA GLN A 13 5.44 12.59 -7.97
C GLN A 13 6.40 11.66 -7.23
N THR A 14 6.41 11.75 -5.90
CA THR A 14 7.22 10.87 -5.07
C THR A 14 6.50 9.54 -4.80
N ALA A 15 7.25 8.50 -4.43
CA ALA A 15 6.66 7.23 -4.01
C ALA A 15 5.72 7.44 -2.82
N THR A 16 6.14 8.22 -1.82
CA THR A 16 5.35 8.55 -0.63
C THR A 16 4.04 9.25 -0.96
N ASP A 17 4.03 10.24 -1.85
CA ASP A 17 2.79 10.93 -2.26
C ASP A 17 1.80 9.97 -2.96
N THR A 18 2.36 9.06 -3.76
CA THR A 18 1.58 8.02 -4.44
C THR A 18 0.97 7.05 -3.44
N ILE A 19 1.77 6.56 -2.49
CA ILE A 19 1.32 5.66 -1.43
C ILE A 19 0.21 6.33 -0.61
N ASN A 20 0.40 7.57 -0.15
CA ASN A 20 -0.59 8.32 0.60
C ASN A 20 -1.92 8.46 -0.16
N THR A 21 -1.85 8.75 -1.47
CA THR A 21 -3.03 8.84 -2.32
C THR A 21 -3.76 7.51 -2.42
N LEU A 22 -3.03 6.40 -2.61
CA LEU A 22 -3.62 5.06 -2.71
C LEU A 22 -4.20 4.59 -1.37
N SER A 23 -3.51 4.84 -0.26
CA SER A 23 -4.01 4.57 1.09
C SER A 23 -5.30 5.32 1.38
N SER A 24 -5.36 6.62 1.05
CA SER A 24 -6.57 7.43 1.20
C SER A 24 -7.72 6.89 0.35
N ARG A 25 -7.45 6.51 -0.90
CA ARG A 25 -8.44 5.87 -1.77
C ARG A 25 -8.96 4.56 -1.20
N LEU A 26 -8.07 3.69 -0.70
CA LEU A 26 -8.47 2.42 -0.10
C LEU A 26 -9.38 2.62 1.12
N GLN A 27 -9.12 3.66 1.93
CA GLN A 27 -9.95 4.02 3.08
C GLN A 27 -11.35 4.53 2.70
N SER A 28 -11.48 5.25 1.58
CA SER A 28 -12.74 5.92 1.20
C SER A 28 -13.53 5.21 0.09
N ALA A 29 -12.94 4.25 -0.62
CA ALA A 29 -13.54 3.66 -1.82
C ALA A 29 -14.75 2.78 -1.50
N THR A 30 -15.88 3.12 -2.12
CA THR A 30 -17.15 2.37 -2.00
C THR A 30 -17.26 1.26 -3.05
N LEU A 31 -16.69 1.47 -4.25
CA LEU A 31 -16.67 0.48 -5.33
C LEU A 31 -15.55 -0.55 -5.11
N LEU A 32 -15.88 -1.83 -5.34
CA LEU A 32 -14.93 -2.95 -5.22
C LEU A 32 -13.71 -2.75 -6.14
N GLU A 33 -13.95 -2.35 -7.40
CA GLU A 33 -12.89 -2.16 -8.39
C GLU A 33 -11.91 -1.04 -8.00
N ASP A 34 -12.40 0.03 -7.38
CA ASP A 34 -11.55 1.12 -6.90
C ASP A 34 -10.68 0.67 -5.72
N ARG A 35 -11.24 -0.12 -4.79
CA ARG A 35 -10.45 -0.75 -3.72
C ARG A 35 -9.39 -1.67 -4.31
N ARG A 36 -9.76 -2.57 -5.22
CA ARG A 36 -8.85 -3.53 -5.85
C ARG A 36 -7.70 -2.82 -6.57
N ALA A 37 -8.00 -1.76 -7.33
CA ALA A 37 -6.99 -0.96 -8.01
C ALA A 37 -6.03 -0.27 -7.02
N ALA A 38 -6.55 0.28 -5.91
CA ALA A 38 -5.73 0.88 -4.87
C ALA A 38 -4.79 -0.15 -4.23
N ILE A 39 -5.29 -1.35 -3.93
CA ILE A 39 -4.51 -2.45 -3.33
C ILE A 39 -3.41 -2.93 -4.29
N GLN A 40 -3.70 -3.08 -5.58
CA GLN A 40 -2.70 -3.42 -6.61
C GLN A 40 -1.59 -2.38 -6.68
N GLY A 41 -1.94 -1.09 -6.61
CA GLY A 41 -0.97 0.00 -6.53
C GLY A 41 -0.10 -0.10 -5.28
N LEU A 42 -0.70 -0.24 -4.10
CA LEU A 42 0.02 -0.36 -2.82
C LEU A 42 0.96 -1.57 -2.79
N ARG A 43 0.50 -2.72 -3.30
CA ARG A 43 1.32 -3.94 -3.44
C ARG A 43 2.61 -3.69 -4.20
N SER A 44 2.57 -2.87 -5.26
CA SER A 44 3.77 -2.56 -6.06
C SER A 44 4.86 -1.80 -5.28
N PHE A 45 4.48 -1.12 -4.19
CA PHE A 45 5.41 -0.41 -3.31
C PHE A 45 5.81 -1.22 -2.06
N ALA A 46 5.03 -2.22 -1.66
CA ALA A 46 5.15 -2.89 -0.35
C ALA A 46 6.55 -3.44 -0.04
N LYS A 47 7.29 -3.93 -1.05
CA LYS A 47 8.65 -4.45 -0.84
C LYS A 47 9.72 -3.37 -0.67
N ILE A 48 9.57 -2.23 -1.35
CA ILE A 48 10.58 -1.16 -1.39
C ILE A 48 10.29 -0.07 -0.37
N TYR A 49 9.01 0.17 -0.05
CA TYR A 49 8.54 1.17 0.90
C TYR A 49 7.59 0.54 1.94
N PRO A 50 8.01 -0.52 2.66
CA PRO A 50 7.17 -1.23 3.62
C PRO A 50 6.64 -0.31 4.73
N ALA A 51 7.47 0.55 5.33
CA ALA A 51 7.05 1.41 6.43
C ALA A 51 5.98 2.42 5.99
N SER A 52 6.18 3.03 4.83
CA SER A 52 5.25 3.98 4.23
C SER A 52 3.90 3.33 3.91
N VAL A 53 3.91 2.14 3.28
CA VAL A 53 2.67 1.41 2.96
C VAL A 53 1.98 0.93 4.25
N ALA A 54 2.72 0.38 5.20
CA ALA A 54 2.19 -0.16 6.44
C ALA A 54 1.50 0.92 7.28
N SER A 55 2.14 2.09 7.44
CA SER A 55 1.58 3.24 8.18
C SER A 55 0.24 3.73 7.64
N GLY A 56 0.09 3.81 6.31
CA GLY A 56 -1.12 4.36 5.68
C GLY A 56 -2.21 3.32 5.40
N ALA A 57 -1.86 2.07 5.12
CA ALA A 57 -2.76 1.10 4.51
C ALA A 57 -2.96 -0.22 5.28
N LEU A 58 -2.20 -0.51 6.35
CA LEU A 58 -2.30 -1.81 7.02
C LEU A 58 -3.73 -2.12 7.50
N ARG A 59 -4.33 -1.23 8.28
CA ARG A 59 -5.70 -1.41 8.81
C ARG A 59 -6.73 -1.56 7.69
N PRO A 60 -6.76 -0.69 6.66
CA PRO A 60 -7.63 -0.90 5.50
C PRO A 60 -7.41 -2.25 4.78
N LEU A 61 -6.16 -2.69 4.62
CA LEU A 61 -5.86 -3.99 4.00
C LEU A 61 -6.43 -5.16 4.83
N ILE A 62 -6.24 -5.15 6.15
CA ILE A 62 -6.85 -6.15 7.05
C ILE A 62 -8.37 -6.09 6.95
N GLY A 63 -8.96 -4.88 6.93
CA GLY A 63 -10.40 -4.70 6.75
C GLY A 63 -10.93 -5.29 5.43
N CYS A 64 -10.18 -5.18 4.34
CA CYS A 64 -10.53 -5.79 3.05
C CYS A 64 -10.59 -7.32 3.10
N LEU A 65 -9.76 -8.00 3.92
CA LEU A 65 -9.87 -9.45 4.09
C LEU A 65 -11.25 -9.88 4.60
N ARG A 66 -11.91 -9.04 5.41
CA ARG A 66 -13.25 -9.28 5.93
C ARG A 66 -14.34 -8.78 4.98
N ASN A 67 -14.19 -7.57 4.48
CA ASN A 67 -15.21 -6.89 3.68
C ASN A 67 -15.35 -7.46 2.27
N ASP A 68 -14.23 -7.91 1.69
CA ASP A 68 -14.15 -8.38 0.31
C ASP A 68 -13.92 -9.91 0.24
N GLN A 69 -14.23 -10.64 1.32
CA GLN A 69 -13.92 -12.08 1.49
C GLN A 69 -14.51 -13.01 0.41
N GLU A 70 -15.60 -12.60 -0.24
CA GLU A 70 -16.25 -13.37 -1.32
C GLU A 70 -15.55 -13.16 -2.67
N ASP A 71 -14.73 -12.12 -2.80
CA ASP A 71 -14.01 -11.78 -4.01
C ASP A 71 -12.56 -12.27 -3.95
N VAL A 72 -12.34 -13.47 -4.47
CA VAL A 72 -11.05 -14.18 -4.41
C VAL A 72 -9.90 -13.37 -5.02
N ASP A 73 -10.15 -12.63 -6.09
CA ASP A 73 -9.13 -11.81 -6.75
C ASP A 73 -8.66 -10.65 -5.87
N THR A 74 -9.58 -9.99 -5.15
CA THR A 74 -9.25 -8.95 -4.17
C THR A 74 -8.55 -9.54 -2.96
N VAL A 75 -9.07 -10.64 -2.39
CA VAL A 75 -8.43 -11.31 -1.24
C VAL A 75 -7.00 -11.72 -1.57
N LYS A 76 -6.78 -12.30 -2.76
CA LYS A 76 -5.45 -12.69 -3.22
C LYS A 76 -4.48 -11.51 -3.24
N VAL A 77 -4.85 -10.38 -3.85
CA VAL A 77 -3.94 -9.24 -3.94
C VAL A 77 -3.70 -8.58 -2.58
N VAL A 78 -4.69 -8.59 -1.67
CA VAL A 78 -4.53 -8.14 -0.29
C VAL A 78 -3.50 -9.03 0.45
N LEU A 79 -3.64 -10.35 0.37
CA LEU A 79 -2.70 -11.29 0.99
C LEU A 79 -1.29 -11.14 0.41
N GLU A 80 -1.15 -10.95 -0.90
CA GLU A 80 0.16 -10.69 -1.52
C GLU A 80 0.78 -9.38 -0.99
N ALA A 81 0.00 -8.30 -0.84
CA ALA A 81 0.50 -7.06 -0.28
C ALA A 81 0.95 -7.23 1.18
N LEU A 82 0.15 -7.89 2.01
CA LEU A 82 0.47 -8.16 3.41
C LEU A 82 1.73 -9.03 3.56
N LEU A 83 1.86 -10.09 2.76
CA LEU A 83 3.06 -10.93 2.73
C LEU A 83 4.31 -10.14 2.34
N MET A 84 4.20 -9.22 1.38
CA MET A 84 5.31 -8.34 1.00
C MET A 84 5.70 -7.37 2.12
N LEU A 85 4.77 -6.94 2.98
CA LEU A 85 5.08 -6.13 4.15
C LEU A 85 5.79 -6.94 5.24
N PHE A 86 5.46 -8.22 5.40
CA PHE A 86 6.16 -9.15 6.30
C PHE A 86 7.53 -9.60 5.78
N SER A 87 7.77 -9.47 4.48
CA SER A 87 9.01 -9.89 3.83
C SER A 87 9.44 -8.85 2.79
N PRO A 88 9.84 -7.64 3.25
CA PRO A 88 10.32 -6.59 2.36
C PRO A 88 11.64 -6.98 1.70
N ASP A 89 12.03 -6.25 0.66
CA ASP A 89 13.35 -6.46 0.06
C ASP A 89 14.44 -5.96 1.01
N GLU A 90 15.51 -6.75 1.20
CA GLU A 90 16.64 -6.41 2.09
C GLU A 90 17.34 -5.10 1.70
N SER A 91 17.24 -4.70 0.43
CA SER A 91 17.78 -3.43 -0.07
C SER A 91 16.88 -2.22 0.19
N SER A 92 15.68 -2.41 0.74
CA SER A 92 14.77 -1.30 1.05
C SER A 92 15.36 -0.44 2.18
N PRO A 93 15.39 0.89 2.02
CA PRO A 93 15.80 1.79 3.11
C PRO A 93 14.77 1.85 4.24
N GLU A 94 13.57 1.30 4.04
CA GLU A 94 12.51 1.24 5.03
C GLU A 94 12.36 -0.16 5.64
N ALA A 95 13.12 -1.18 5.19
CA ALA A 95 13.05 -2.51 5.78
C ALA A 95 13.52 -2.48 7.24
N SER A 96 12.72 -3.05 8.13
CA SER A 96 13.03 -3.18 9.56
C SER A 96 12.23 -4.31 10.18
N ASP A 97 12.85 -5.10 11.06
CA ASP A 97 12.18 -6.16 11.83
C ASP A 97 11.06 -5.60 12.73
N GLU A 98 11.16 -4.33 13.13
CA GLU A 98 10.12 -3.64 13.91
C GLU A 98 8.80 -3.55 13.16
N ILE A 99 8.85 -3.48 11.81
CA ILE A 99 7.65 -3.44 10.98
C ILE A 99 6.92 -4.77 11.07
N ALA A 100 7.63 -5.90 10.99
CA ALA A 100 7.03 -7.22 11.11
C ALA A 100 6.34 -7.41 12.46
N LEU A 101 6.99 -6.97 13.56
CA LEU A 101 6.40 -7.03 14.89
C LEU A 101 5.13 -6.17 15.00
N TRP A 102 5.21 -4.92 14.52
CA TRP A 102 4.06 -4.02 14.52
C TRP A 102 2.90 -4.55 13.66
N LEU A 103 3.20 -5.12 12.49
CA LEU A 103 2.21 -5.78 11.64
C LEU A 103 1.52 -6.90 12.41
N SER A 104 2.29 -7.79 13.04
CA SER A 104 1.76 -8.89 13.86
C SER A 104 0.82 -8.39 14.96
N ASP A 105 1.21 -7.32 15.68
CA ASP A 105 0.36 -6.74 16.73
C ASP A 105 -0.97 -6.25 16.16
N GLU A 106 -0.97 -5.54 15.04
CA GLU A 106 -2.21 -5.03 14.42
C GLU A 106 -3.15 -6.16 13.98
N PHE A 107 -2.61 -7.28 13.48
CA PHE A 107 -3.41 -8.47 13.17
C PHE A 107 -4.10 -9.04 14.42
N THR A 108 -3.42 -9.05 15.57
CA THR A 108 -3.99 -9.59 16.81
C THR A 108 -5.05 -8.68 17.45
N GLN A 109 -4.99 -7.37 17.19
CA GLN A 109 -5.94 -6.40 17.75
C GLN A 109 -7.28 -6.34 17.01
N THR A 110 -7.33 -6.84 15.77
CA THR A 110 -8.47 -6.66 14.86
C THR A 110 -9.34 -7.92 14.70
N ILE A 111 -8.96 -9.02 15.37
CA ILE A 111 -9.71 -10.30 15.40
C ILE A 111 -10.65 -10.35 16.61
#